data_AF-A0A3D1TEI1-F1
#
_entry.id   AF-A0A3D1TEI1-F1
#
_cell.length_a   1.000
_cell.length_b   1.000
_cell.length_c   1.000
_cell.angle_alpha   90.00
_cell.angle_beta   90.00
_cell.angle_gamma   90.00
#
_symmetry.space_group_name_H-M   'P 1'
#
loop_
_entity.id
_entity.type
_entity.pdbx_description
1 polymer ?
#
loop_
_entity_poly.entity_id
_entity_poly.type
_entity_poly.pdbx_seq_one_letter_code
_entity_poly.pdbx_strand_id
1 'polypeptide(L)'
;PPPPHQTSSLWPDLSFPFTRSIWHSYNSAIMQLPSIFRLFGITLLFGTSVVQTPAQVEFRPAGDCALCHSNAPTASAMRDADGAPIAPFNLWHSSPMANAGRDPLWKAVVSAEIATFPEHREEIASTCTRCHTPIAWWRKNADPPAAAADTTPVQDAAEGVSCTVCHQIPEQELGHPNTFSGRYHLAEGTPAFGPHSNPFDMPMRMHTGFNPLPSEHVLESAL
;
A
#
# COMPACT_ATOMS: atom_id res chain seq x y z
N PRO A 1 33.94 4.29 41.25
CA PRO A 1 34.61 4.88 40.06
C PRO A 1 34.99 3.80 39.03
N PRO A 2 34.13 3.55 38.04
CA PRO A 2 34.46 2.74 36.87
C PRO A 2 35.12 3.58 35.75
N PRO A 3 35.98 2.95 34.91
CA PRO A 3 36.76 3.61 33.86
C PRO A 3 35.96 3.86 32.55
N PRO A 4 36.49 4.68 31.62
CA PRO A 4 35.71 5.32 30.55
C PRO A 4 35.57 4.52 29.25
N HIS A 5 34.55 4.93 28.49
CA HIS A 5 34.10 4.46 27.18
C HIS A 5 35.18 4.40 26.09
N GLN A 6 35.11 3.37 25.25
CA GLN A 6 35.63 3.38 23.88
C GLN A 6 34.49 3.06 22.90
N THR A 7 34.30 3.95 21.94
CA THR A 7 33.42 3.81 20.78
C THR A 7 34.21 3.18 19.64
N SER A 8 33.79 2.02 19.13
CA SER A 8 34.25 1.49 17.84
C SER A 8 33.09 1.43 16.86
N SER A 9 33.26 2.19 15.78
CA SER A 9 32.41 2.25 14.59
C SER A 9 32.44 0.92 13.84
N LEU A 10 31.29 0.27 13.69
CA LEU A 10 31.08 -0.90 12.85
C LEU A 10 30.30 -0.47 11.59
N TRP A 11 31.03 -0.03 10.56
CA TRP A 11 30.56 -0.01 9.17
C TRP A 11 31.72 -0.48 8.28
N PRO A 12 31.61 -1.61 7.58
CA PRO A 12 32.61 -1.99 6.59
C PRO A 12 32.42 -1.21 5.28
N ASP A 13 33.53 -0.61 4.82
CA ASP A 13 33.76 -0.14 3.46
C ASP A 13 33.49 -1.25 2.44
N LEU A 14 32.49 -1.09 1.58
CA LEU A 14 32.30 -1.92 0.39
C LEU A 14 32.74 -1.15 -0.85
N SER A 15 34.05 -1.01 -1.01
CA SER A 15 34.67 -0.69 -2.29
C SER A 15 34.97 -2.00 -3.02
N PHE A 16 34.20 -2.32 -4.06
CA PHE A 16 34.43 -3.48 -4.93
C PHE A 16 35.34 -3.11 -6.11
N PRO A 17 36.54 -3.72 -6.24
CA PRO A 17 37.35 -3.63 -7.45
C PRO A 17 37.24 -4.95 -8.22
N PHE A 18 36.32 -5.06 -9.18
CA PHE A 18 36.30 -6.23 -10.10
C PHE A 18 35.88 -5.82 -11.52
N THR A 19 36.77 -5.10 -12.21
CA THR A 19 36.69 -4.85 -13.65
C THR A 19 37.98 -5.32 -14.33
N ARG A 20 38.16 -6.63 -14.54
CA ARG A 20 39.11 -7.20 -15.53
C ARG A 20 39.10 -8.74 -15.54
N SER A 21 38.02 -9.40 -15.98
CA SER A 21 38.12 -10.84 -16.29
C SER A 21 37.06 -11.45 -17.21
N ILE A 22 36.40 -10.66 -18.06
CA ILE A 22 35.44 -11.20 -19.06
C ILE A 22 35.80 -10.75 -20.49
N TRP A 23 36.93 -10.08 -20.67
CA TRP A 23 37.35 -9.50 -21.96
C TRP A 23 38.23 -10.41 -22.83
N HIS A 24 38.39 -11.71 -22.52
CA HIS A 24 39.31 -12.59 -23.26
C HIS A 24 38.70 -13.89 -23.82
N SER A 25 37.37 -14.00 -23.90
CA SER A 25 36.73 -15.19 -24.53
C SER A 25 35.79 -14.89 -25.69
N TYR A 26 35.72 -13.64 -26.16
CA TYR A 26 34.93 -13.24 -27.35
C TYR A 26 35.82 -12.81 -28.53
N ASN A 27 36.99 -13.44 -28.70
CA ASN A 27 37.93 -13.07 -29.74
C ASN A 27 38.47 -14.31 -30.47
N SER A 28 37.59 -15.07 -31.13
CA SER A 28 38.00 -16.16 -32.06
C SER A 28 36.97 -16.55 -33.13
N ALA A 29 35.86 -15.83 -33.32
CA ALA A 29 34.84 -16.23 -34.31
C ALA A 29 34.27 -15.08 -35.17
N ILE A 30 35.04 -14.01 -35.39
CA ILE A 30 34.69 -12.94 -36.36
C ILE A 30 35.90 -12.60 -37.22
N MET A 31 36.41 -13.60 -37.93
CA MET A 31 37.53 -13.38 -38.85
C MET A 31 37.38 -14.30 -40.06
N GLN A 32 36.26 -14.21 -40.78
CA GLN A 32 36.08 -14.84 -42.10
C GLN A 32 34.79 -14.44 -42.86
N LEU A 33 34.44 -13.15 -42.93
CA LEU A 33 33.38 -12.69 -43.86
C LEU A 33 33.80 -11.43 -44.63
N PRO A 34 33.42 -11.32 -45.93
CA PRO A 34 33.95 -10.33 -46.86
C PRO A 34 33.47 -8.89 -46.58
N SER A 35 34.28 -7.93 -47.03
CA SER A 35 34.32 -6.49 -46.71
C SER A 35 33.09 -5.63 -47.06
N ILE A 36 31.89 -6.19 -47.23
CA ILE A 36 30.72 -5.48 -47.79
C ILE A 36 29.70 -4.98 -46.76
N PHE A 37 29.86 -5.27 -45.46
CA PHE A 37 28.89 -4.85 -44.43
C PHE A 37 29.32 -3.65 -43.56
N ARG A 38 30.35 -2.89 -43.98
CA ARG A 38 30.90 -1.76 -43.20
C ARG A 38 30.17 -0.42 -43.31
N LEU A 39 28.98 -0.34 -43.92
CA LEU A 39 28.31 0.94 -44.21
C LEU A 39 26.88 1.12 -43.67
N PHE A 40 26.35 0.19 -42.88
CA PHE A 40 25.03 0.32 -42.23
C PHE A 40 25.11 -0.07 -40.75
N GLY A 41 25.80 0.72 -39.93
CA GLY A 41 26.05 0.34 -38.54
C GLY A 41 26.27 1.46 -37.53
N ILE A 42 25.77 2.67 -37.78
CA ILE A 42 25.88 3.78 -36.80
C ILE A 42 24.60 4.62 -36.79
N THR A 43 23.44 4.03 -36.49
CA THR A 43 22.29 4.78 -35.97
C THR A 43 21.34 3.81 -35.28
N LEU A 44 21.46 3.64 -33.95
CA LEU A 44 20.43 3.15 -32.99
C LEU A 44 21.10 2.52 -31.75
N LEU A 45 21.71 3.36 -30.90
CA LEU A 45 22.10 2.99 -29.54
C LEU A 45 21.81 4.14 -28.55
N PHE A 46 20.61 4.72 -28.65
CA PHE A 46 20.00 5.39 -27.51
C PHE A 46 18.74 4.59 -27.15
N GLY A 47 18.94 3.46 -26.48
CA GLY A 47 17.86 2.77 -25.82
C GLY A 47 17.29 3.71 -24.76
N THR A 48 16.02 4.08 -24.91
CA THR A 48 15.26 4.67 -23.81
C THR A 48 15.14 3.59 -22.74
N SER A 49 16.04 3.60 -21.76
CA SER A 49 15.82 2.86 -20.52
C SER A 49 14.60 3.46 -19.87
N VAL A 50 13.44 2.83 -20.09
CA VAL A 50 12.26 3.07 -19.25
C VAL A 50 12.68 2.58 -17.87
N VAL A 51 12.96 3.51 -16.97
CA VAL A 51 13.09 3.20 -15.55
C VAL A 51 11.71 2.71 -15.13
N GLN A 52 11.53 1.40 -15.01
CA GLN A 52 10.34 0.84 -14.37
C GLN A 52 10.39 1.27 -12.91
N THR A 53 9.55 2.23 -12.54
CA THR A 53 9.27 2.52 -11.13
C THR A 53 8.76 1.22 -10.50
N PRO A 54 9.28 0.79 -9.33
CA PRO A 54 8.70 -0.36 -8.64
C PRO A 54 7.21 -0.12 -8.45
N ALA A 55 6.38 -1.14 -8.67
CA ALA A 55 4.96 -1.00 -8.46
C ALA A 55 4.73 -0.61 -6.99
N GLN A 56 3.81 0.33 -6.76
CA GLN A 56 3.48 0.84 -5.43
C GLN A 56 2.02 0.49 -5.15
N VAL A 57 1.66 0.38 -3.88
CA VAL A 57 0.26 0.28 -3.47
C VAL A 57 -0.42 1.61 -3.72
N GLU A 58 -1.50 1.62 -4.48
CA GLU A 58 -2.29 2.82 -4.76
C GLU A 58 -3.45 2.93 -3.78
N PHE A 59 -3.73 4.12 -3.27
CA PHE A 59 -4.87 4.38 -2.41
C PHE A 59 -5.75 5.47 -2.98
N ARG A 60 -7.07 5.26 -2.91
CA ARG A 60 -8.09 6.22 -3.29
C ARG A 60 -9.05 6.45 -2.12
N PRO A 61 -9.58 7.68 -1.98
CA PRO A 61 -10.65 7.95 -1.03
C PRO A 61 -11.86 7.06 -1.31
N ALA A 62 -12.58 6.66 -0.26
CA ALA A 62 -13.80 5.87 -0.41
C ALA A 62 -14.91 6.59 -1.20
N GLY A 63 -14.84 7.92 -1.32
CA GLY A 63 -15.71 8.72 -2.18
C GLY A 63 -15.66 8.31 -3.65
N ASP A 64 -14.51 7.84 -4.15
CA ASP A 64 -14.40 7.32 -5.53
C ASP A 64 -15.20 6.03 -5.70
N CYS A 65 -15.27 5.20 -4.65
CA CYS A 65 -16.05 3.96 -4.62
C CYS A 65 -17.56 4.26 -4.51
N ALA A 66 -17.92 5.34 -3.83
CA ALA A 66 -19.32 5.71 -3.56
C ALA A 66 -20.13 5.92 -4.84
N LEU A 67 -19.50 6.33 -5.94
CA LEU A 67 -20.19 6.57 -7.21
C LEU A 67 -20.98 5.35 -7.69
N CYS A 68 -20.45 4.14 -7.49
CA CYS A 68 -21.07 2.89 -7.94
C CYS A 68 -21.51 2.00 -6.78
N HIS A 69 -20.88 2.11 -5.61
CA HIS A 69 -21.14 1.25 -4.44
C HIS A 69 -22.01 1.92 -3.37
N SER A 70 -22.61 3.08 -3.66
CA SER A 70 -23.72 3.63 -2.88
C SER A 70 -25.06 3.34 -3.56
N ASN A 71 -26.14 3.28 -2.77
CA ASN A 71 -27.48 3.22 -3.31
C ASN A 71 -27.84 4.52 -4.03
N ALA A 72 -28.13 4.43 -5.33
CA ALA A 72 -28.80 5.52 -6.03
C ALA A 72 -30.24 5.70 -5.48
N PRO A 73 -30.77 6.94 -5.44
CA PRO A 73 -32.14 7.18 -4.98
C PRO A 73 -33.21 6.36 -5.73
N THR A 74 -32.97 6.08 -7.01
CA THR A 74 -33.85 5.31 -7.89
C THR A 74 -33.55 3.81 -7.92
N ALA A 75 -32.51 3.33 -7.24
CA ALA A 75 -32.17 1.91 -7.20
C ALA A 75 -33.14 1.14 -6.30
N SER A 76 -33.67 0.04 -6.83
CA SER A 76 -34.46 -0.96 -6.08
C SER A 76 -33.60 -2.06 -5.46
N ALA A 77 -32.42 -2.33 -6.03
CA ALA A 77 -31.46 -3.29 -5.49
C ALA A 77 -30.69 -2.72 -4.29
N MET A 78 -30.03 -3.59 -3.53
CA MET A 78 -29.24 -3.25 -2.34
C MET A 78 -30.05 -2.46 -1.31
N ARG A 79 -31.26 -2.89 -1.04
CA ARG A 79 -32.09 -2.39 0.06
C ARG A 79 -32.53 -3.55 0.95
N ASP A 80 -32.67 -3.29 2.24
CA ASP A 80 -33.29 -4.27 3.15
C ASP A 80 -34.82 -4.31 2.99
N ALA A 81 -35.48 -5.11 3.84
CA ALA A 81 -36.93 -5.30 3.80
C ALA A 81 -37.72 -4.00 4.11
N ASP A 82 -37.11 -3.07 4.85
CA ASP A 82 -37.69 -1.77 5.21
C ASP A 82 -37.33 -0.67 4.18
N GLY A 83 -36.54 -1.03 3.16
CA GLY A 83 -36.11 -0.14 2.09
C GLY A 83 -34.86 0.68 2.41
N ALA A 84 -34.18 0.45 3.54
CA ALA A 84 -32.96 1.16 3.88
C ALA A 84 -31.79 0.72 2.96
N PRO A 85 -30.88 1.65 2.60
CA PRO A 85 -29.77 1.34 1.69
C PRO A 85 -28.74 0.42 2.37
N ILE A 86 -28.43 -0.70 1.74
CA ILE A 86 -27.44 -1.69 2.22
C ILE A 86 -26.28 -1.86 1.23
N ALA A 87 -26.08 -0.92 0.29
CA ALA A 87 -24.91 -0.96 -0.57
C ALA A 87 -23.61 -0.78 0.25
N PRO A 88 -22.47 -1.33 -0.21
CA PRO A 88 -21.26 -1.41 0.60
C PRO A 88 -20.79 -0.06 1.16
N PHE A 89 -20.86 1.01 0.35
CA PHE A 89 -20.48 2.34 0.81
C PHE A 89 -21.41 2.85 1.92
N ASN A 90 -22.71 2.60 1.83
CA ASN A 90 -23.68 3.05 2.84
C ASN A 90 -23.43 2.39 4.21
N LEU A 91 -23.15 1.09 4.20
CA LEU A 91 -22.84 0.34 5.42
C LEU A 91 -21.47 0.71 5.99
N TRP A 92 -20.47 0.86 5.12
CA TRP A 92 -19.13 1.26 5.54
C TRP A 92 -19.11 2.67 6.14
N HIS A 93 -19.71 3.66 5.49
CA HIS A 93 -19.61 5.07 5.87
C HIS A 93 -20.11 5.36 7.30
N SER A 94 -21.10 4.60 7.76
CA SER A 94 -21.66 4.71 9.12
C SER A 94 -20.97 3.82 10.16
N SER A 95 -19.97 3.02 9.76
CA SER A 95 -19.29 2.07 10.64
C SER A 95 -18.16 2.69 11.47
N PRO A 96 -17.70 2.02 12.54
CA PRO A 96 -16.47 2.38 13.23
C PRO A 96 -15.24 2.40 12.31
N MET A 97 -15.19 1.55 11.28
CA MET A 97 -14.07 1.47 10.33
C MET A 97 -13.87 2.79 9.56
N ALA A 98 -14.94 3.36 9.00
CA ALA A 98 -14.89 4.63 8.27
C ALA A 98 -14.60 5.84 9.17
N ASN A 99 -14.85 5.71 10.47
CA ASN A 99 -14.73 6.79 11.45
C ASN A 99 -13.51 6.62 12.37
N ALA A 100 -12.70 5.57 12.19
CA ALA A 100 -11.60 5.21 13.09
C ALA A 100 -10.58 6.33 13.31
N GLY A 101 -10.20 7.07 12.26
CA GLY A 101 -9.29 8.22 12.37
C GLY A 101 -9.97 9.54 12.78
N ARG A 102 -11.31 9.60 12.77
CA ARG A 102 -12.10 10.74 13.23
C ARG A 102 -12.56 10.61 14.68
N ASP A 103 -12.49 9.42 15.25
CA ASP A 103 -12.95 9.11 16.60
C ASP A 103 -12.20 9.94 17.65
N PRO A 104 -12.88 10.86 18.36
CA PRO A 104 -12.25 11.68 19.40
C PRO A 104 -11.79 10.86 20.61
N LEU A 105 -12.43 9.72 20.89
CA LEU A 105 -12.02 8.84 21.99
C LEU A 105 -10.68 8.17 21.64
N TRP A 106 -10.54 7.64 20.43
CA TRP A 106 -9.27 7.11 19.94
C TRP A 106 -8.14 8.16 20.03
N LYS A 107 -8.39 9.39 19.55
CA LYS A 107 -7.40 10.49 19.64
C LYS A 107 -6.99 10.78 21.09
N ALA A 108 -7.98 10.84 22.00
CA ALA A 108 -7.72 11.07 23.42
C ALA A 108 -6.83 9.96 24.02
N VAL A 109 -7.13 8.69 23.73
CA VAL A 109 -6.34 7.55 24.21
C VAL A 109 -4.91 7.59 23.67
N VAL A 110 -4.72 7.77 22.36
CA VAL A 110 -3.37 7.86 21.76
C VAL A 110 -2.58 9.02 22.36
N SER A 111 -3.23 10.18 22.55
CA SER A 111 -2.58 11.35 23.17
C SER A 111 -2.17 11.08 24.62
N ALA A 112 -3.00 10.36 25.39
CA ALA A 112 -2.71 10.02 26.78
C ALA A 112 -1.59 8.99 26.89
N GLU A 113 -1.54 7.99 26.01
CA GLU A 113 -0.43 7.02 25.95
C GLU A 113 0.90 7.71 25.62
N ILE A 114 0.91 8.58 24.61
CA ILE A 114 2.10 9.35 24.24
C ILE A 114 2.56 10.30 25.37
N ALA A 115 1.61 10.91 26.10
CA ALA A 115 1.92 11.78 27.23
C ALA A 115 2.48 10.99 28.42
N THR A 116 2.04 9.75 28.60
CA THR A 116 2.49 8.86 29.67
C THR A 116 3.87 8.27 29.38
N PHE A 117 4.12 7.90 28.12
CA PHE A 117 5.34 7.23 27.66
C PHE A 117 5.98 8.00 26.49
N PRO A 118 6.52 9.21 26.74
CA PRO A 118 7.07 10.06 25.70
C PRO A 118 8.23 9.41 24.92
N GLU A 119 8.99 8.52 25.55
CA GLU A 119 10.07 7.73 24.96
C GLU A 119 9.58 6.68 23.94
N HIS A 120 8.30 6.29 24.00
CA HIS A 120 7.66 5.32 23.09
C HIS A 120 6.73 5.99 22.07
N ARG A 121 6.77 7.33 21.93
CA ARG A 121 5.87 8.10 21.06
C ARG A 121 5.72 7.52 19.66
N GLU A 122 6.82 7.22 19.00
CA GLU A 122 6.82 6.72 17.61
C GLU A 122 6.23 5.30 17.52
N GLU A 123 6.54 4.44 18.49
CA GLU A 123 6.03 3.07 18.55
C GLU A 123 4.52 3.04 18.80
N ILE A 124 4.04 3.87 19.74
CA ILE A 124 2.60 4.04 20.03
C ILE A 124 1.90 4.57 18.78
N ALA A 125 2.37 5.68 18.22
CA ALA A 125 1.76 6.27 17.03
C ALA A 125 1.71 5.27 15.86
N SER A 126 2.81 4.57 15.58
CA SER A 126 2.88 3.55 14.51
C SER A 126 1.95 2.37 14.78
N THR A 127 1.83 1.93 16.03
CA THR A 127 0.99 0.77 16.38
C THR A 127 -0.50 1.11 16.25
N CYS A 128 -0.94 2.25 16.78
CA CYS A 128 -2.34 2.66 16.71
C CYS A 128 -2.77 2.99 15.27
N THR A 129 -1.92 3.71 14.52
CA THR A 129 -2.25 4.15 13.15
C THR A 129 -2.25 3.00 12.14
N ARG A 130 -1.52 1.91 12.38
CA ARG A 130 -1.55 0.73 11.50
C ARG A 130 -2.95 0.15 11.32
N CYS A 131 -3.77 0.20 12.38
CA CYS A 131 -5.14 -0.33 12.36
C CYS A 131 -6.20 0.77 12.19
N HIS A 132 -6.04 1.94 12.82
CA HIS A 132 -7.09 2.98 12.79
C HIS A 132 -7.00 3.90 11.57
N THR A 133 -5.81 4.08 10.99
CA THR A 133 -5.56 4.95 9.84
C THR A 133 -4.53 4.31 8.87
N PRO A 134 -4.78 3.09 8.38
CA PRO A 134 -3.81 2.29 7.63
C PRO A 134 -3.20 2.99 6.41
N ILE A 135 -3.96 3.82 5.68
CA ILE A 135 -3.40 4.60 4.55
C ILE A 135 -2.30 5.56 5.05
N ALA A 136 -2.58 6.29 6.14
CA ALA A 136 -1.64 7.26 6.70
C ALA A 136 -0.38 6.56 7.25
N TRP A 137 -0.54 5.38 7.84
CA TRP A 137 0.58 4.54 8.27
C TRP A 137 1.42 4.07 7.06
N TRP A 138 0.77 3.55 6.01
CA TRP A 138 1.46 3.00 4.83
C TRP A 138 2.25 4.06 4.07
N ARG A 139 1.65 5.25 3.88
CA ARG A 139 2.31 6.38 3.22
C ARG A 139 3.37 7.05 4.10
N LYS A 140 3.53 6.60 5.36
CA LYS A 140 4.40 7.22 6.37
C LYS A 140 4.08 8.70 6.57
N ASN A 141 2.83 9.07 6.31
CA ASN A 141 2.31 10.45 6.41
C ASN A 141 1.75 10.74 7.81
N ALA A 142 1.64 9.72 8.67
CA ALA A 142 1.25 9.91 10.06
C ALA A 142 2.45 10.37 10.88
N ASP A 143 2.72 11.68 10.84
CA ASP A 143 3.47 12.32 11.91
C ASP A 143 2.72 12.02 13.23
N PRO A 144 3.41 11.58 14.31
CA PRO A 144 2.79 11.33 15.62
C PRO A 144 1.81 12.42 16.12
N PRO A 145 1.98 13.73 15.81
CA PRO A 145 1.00 14.75 16.19
C PRO A 145 -0.33 14.75 15.41
N ALA A 146 -0.46 14.09 14.25
CA ALA A 146 -1.76 13.98 13.55
C ALA A 146 -2.79 13.13 14.32
N ALA A 147 -2.34 12.30 15.27
CA ALA A 147 -3.20 11.55 16.17
C ALA A 147 -3.57 12.30 17.46
N ALA A 148 -2.87 13.39 17.81
CA ALA A 148 -2.97 14.01 19.14
C ALA A 148 -3.14 15.55 19.18
N ALA A 149 -2.89 16.31 18.11
CA ALA A 149 -2.87 17.77 18.21
C ALA A 149 -3.34 18.55 16.99
N ASP A 150 -3.35 17.97 15.78
CA ASP A 150 -3.79 18.71 14.60
C ASP A 150 -5.29 18.48 14.31
N THR A 151 -6.06 19.56 14.32
CA THR A 151 -7.51 19.52 14.06
C THR A 151 -7.86 19.23 12.60
N THR A 152 -6.86 19.19 11.73
CA THR A 152 -7.02 18.86 10.31
C THR A 152 -6.63 17.39 10.09
N PRO A 153 -7.59 16.49 9.82
CA PRO A 153 -7.24 15.17 9.34
C PRO A 153 -6.45 15.32 8.05
N VAL A 154 -5.22 14.81 8.00
CA VAL A 154 -4.61 14.44 6.71
C VAL A 154 -5.63 13.54 6.04
N GLN A 155 -5.96 13.78 4.76
CA GLN A 155 -7.06 13.09 4.08
C GLN A 155 -6.96 11.57 4.26
N ASP A 156 -5.74 11.03 4.20
CA ASP A 156 -5.42 9.61 4.46
C ASP A 156 -5.81 9.10 5.85
N ALA A 157 -5.64 9.92 6.89
CA ALA A 157 -6.04 9.57 8.25
C ALA A 157 -7.56 9.65 8.42
N ALA A 158 -8.20 10.59 7.72
CA ALA A 158 -9.65 10.74 7.73
C ALA A 158 -10.37 9.53 7.14
N GLU A 159 -9.76 8.83 6.17
CA GLU A 159 -10.37 7.65 5.54
C GLU A 159 -10.59 6.45 6.51
N GLY A 160 -9.93 6.45 7.67
CA GLY A 160 -10.01 5.33 8.60
C GLY A 160 -9.53 4.03 7.97
N VAL A 161 -10.25 2.93 8.19
CA VAL A 161 -10.05 1.66 7.48
C VAL A 161 -10.85 1.70 6.18
N SER A 162 -10.17 2.02 5.08
CA SER A 162 -10.79 2.32 3.78
C SER A 162 -11.04 1.09 2.90
N CYS A 163 -11.85 1.28 1.86
CA CYS A 163 -12.10 0.29 0.81
C CYS A 163 -10.80 -0.21 0.18
N THR A 164 -9.91 0.72 -0.19
CA THR A 164 -8.66 0.40 -0.87
C THR A 164 -7.66 -0.30 0.04
N VAL A 165 -7.78 -0.18 1.37
CA VAL A 165 -6.96 -0.99 2.27
C VAL A 165 -7.47 -2.43 2.28
N CYS A 166 -8.72 -2.65 2.68
CA CYS A 166 -9.25 -4.02 2.83
C CYS A 166 -9.26 -4.79 1.51
N HIS A 167 -9.66 -4.17 0.41
CA HIS A 167 -9.76 -4.83 -0.90
C HIS A 167 -8.41 -5.03 -1.60
N GLN A 168 -7.29 -4.57 -1.03
CA GLN A 168 -5.95 -4.85 -1.56
C GLN A 168 -5.16 -5.87 -0.74
N ILE A 169 -5.72 -6.41 0.34
CA ILE A 169 -5.08 -7.46 1.14
C ILE A 169 -5.17 -8.77 0.36
N PRO A 170 -4.03 -9.35 -0.10
CA PRO A 170 -4.03 -10.65 -0.75
C PRO A 170 -4.20 -11.77 0.28
N GLU A 171 -4.52 -12.98 -0.18
CA GLU A 171 -4.54 -14.18 0.67
C GLU A 171 -3.17 -14.46 1.32
N GLN A 172 -2.09 -13.98 0.69
CA GLN A 172 -0.72 -14.27 1.09
C GLN A 172 -0.48 -13.99 2.58
N GLU A 173 -0.12 -15.05 3.30
CA GLU A 173 0.26 -15.05 4.72
C GLU A 173 -0.83 -14.59 5.69
N LEU A 174 -2.11 -14.55 5.28
CA LEU A 174 -3.22 -14.42 6.23
C LEU A 174 -3.26 -15.63 7.18
N GLY A 175 -3.52 -15.38 8.47
CA GLY A 175 -3.45 -16.40 9.53
C GLY A 175 -2.03 -16.76 10.00
N HIS A 176 -0.98 -16.20 9.40
CA HIS A 176 0.38 -16.41 9.88
C HIS A 176 0.81 -15.38 10.93
N PRO A 177 1.57 -15.77 11.98
CA PRO A 177 2.00 -14.86 13.03
C PRO A 177 2.78 -13.62 12.58
N ASN A 178 3.40 -13.67 11.40
CA ASN A 178 4.16 -12.55 10.83
C ASN A 178 3.25 -11.43 10.26
N THR A 179 1.98 -11.70 9.97
CA THR A 179 1.00 -10.71 9.47
C THR A 179 0.05 -10.20 10.57
N PHE A 180 0.16 -10.73 11.79
CA PHE A 180 -0.63 -10.29 12.94
C PHE A 180 -0.36 -8.82 13.31
N SER A 181 -1.26 -8.25 14.11
CA SER A 181 -1.15 -6.86 14.59
C SER A 181 -1.05 -5.83 13.45
N GLY A 182 -1.86 -6.03 12.40
CA GLY A 182 -1.97 -5.13 11.25
C GLY A 182 -0.79 -5.19 10.28
N ARG A 183 0.06 -6.22 10.35
CA ARG A 183 1.24 -6.39 9.47
C ARG A 183 0.92 -7.17 8.20
N TYR A 184 -0.34 -7.17 7.76
CA TYR A 184 -0.75 -7.77 6.50
C TYR A 184 -0.05 -7.06 5.32
N HIS A 185 0.09 -7.80 4.23
CA HIS A 185 0.59 -7.25 2.97
C HIS A 185 -0.53 -6.52 2.24
N LEU A 186 -0.16 -5.55 1.42
CA LEU A 186 -1.05 -4.95 0.43
C LEU A 186 -0.44 -5.21 -0.95
N ALA A 187 -1.28 -5.67 -1.87
CA ALA A 187 -0.86 -5.94 -3.22
C ALA A 187 -0.46 -4.64 -3.94
N GLU A 188 0.65 -4.67 -4.68
CA GLU A 188 1.10 -3.56 -5.51
C GLU A 188 0.15 -3.35 -6.71
N GLY A 189 0.06 -2.11 -7.19
CA GLY A 189 -0.86 -1.74 -8.27
C GLY A 189 -2.25 -1.38 -7.72
N THR A 190 -3.30 -1.86 -8.41
CA THR A 190 -4.70 -1.51 -8.11
C THR A 190 -5.66 -2.72 -8.11
N PRO A 191 -5.29 -3.92 -7.62
CA PRO A 191 -6.27 -5.00 -7.48
C PRO A 191 -7.36 -4.62 -6.47
N ALA A 192 -8.56 -5.15 -6.66
CA ALA A 192 -9.62 -5.05 -5.67
C ALA A 192 -10.28 -6.42 -5.50
N PHE A 193 -9.84 -7.16 -4.49
CA PHE A 193 -10.32 -8.50 -4.18
C PHE A 193 -11.76 -8.44 -3.67
N GLY A 194 -12.65 -9.21 -4.27
CA GLY A 194 -14.06 -9.23 -3.93
C GLY A 194 -14.68 -10.62 -4.10
N PRO A 195 -15.85 -10.86 -3.51
CA PRO A 195 -16.43 -12.20 -3.43
C PRO A 195 -17.12 -12.67 -4.72
N HIS A 196 -17.22 -11.81 -5.74
CA HIS A 196 -17.98 -12.10 -6.95
C HIS A 196 -17.09 -12.73 -8.03
N SER A 197 -17.46 -13.92 -8.50
CA SER A 197 -16.71 -14.71 -9.49
C SER A 197 -16.59 -14.06 -10.87
N ASN A 198 -17.51 -13.16 -11.24
CA ASN A 198 -17.51 -12.43 -12.51
C ASN A 198 -17.97 -10.98 -12.30
N PRO A 199 -17.11 -10.11 -11.73
CA PRO A 199 -17.48 -8.72 -11.49
C PRO A 199 -17.62 -7.96 -12.82
N PHE A 200 -18.61 -7.06 -12.89
CA PHE A 200 -18.69 -6.14 -14.02
C PHE A 200 -17.65 -5.04 -13.87
N ASP A 201 -16.54 -5.20 -14.59
CA ASP A 201 -15.25 -4.59 -14.26
C ASP A 201 -15.01 -3.21 -14.87
N MET A 202 -15.52 -2.95 -16.08
CA MET A 202 -15.26 -1.74 -16.86
C MET A 202 -15.58 -0.44 -16.09
N PRO A 203 -16.72 -0.29 -15.40
CA PRO A 203 -17.01 0.95 -14.68
C PRO A 203 -15.98 1.24 -13.59
N MET A 204 -15.61 0.21 -12.81
CA MET A 204 -14.64 0.34 -11.73
C MET A 204 -13.26 0.70 -12.27
N ARG A 205 -12.77 -0.01 -13.30
CA ARG A 205 -11.50 0.31 -13.94
C ARG A 205 -11.45 1.73 -14.50
N MET A 206 -12.50 2.14 -15.21
CA MET A 206 -12.51 3.44 -15.88
C MET A 206 -12.62 4.61 -14.90
N HIS A 207 -13.32 4.42 -13.77
CA HIS A 207 -13.56 5.51 -12.82
C HIS A 207 -12.52 5.59 -11.70
N THR A 208 -11.99 4.45 -11.26
CA THR A 208 -11.09 4.37 -10.11
C THR A 208 -9.66 3.94 -10.48
N GLY A 209 -9.49 3.28 -11.62
CA GLY A 209 -8.25 2.60 -11.99
C GLY A 209 -8.08 1.22 -11.34
N PHE A 210 -8.99 0.80 -10.45
CA PHE A 210 -8.91 -0.50 -9.77
C PHE A 210 -9.50 -1.62 -10.61
N ASN A 211 -8.87 -2.79 -10.52
CA ASN A 211 -9.28 -4.00 -11.20
C ASN A 211 -9.97 -4.96 -10.21
N PRO A 212 -11.29 -5.14 -10.28
CA PRO A 212 -11.97 -6.08 -9.40
C PRO A 212 -11.55 -7.52 -9.74
N LEU A 213 -11.11 -8.25 -8.73
CA LEU A 213 -10.64 -9.63 -8.85
C LEU A 213 -11.49 -10.54 -7.96
N PRO A 214 -12.02 -11.66 -8.50
CA PRO A 214 -12.69 -12.65 -7.68
C PRO A 214 -11.69 -13.27 -6.69
N SER A 215 -12.08 -13.37 -5.42
CA SER A 215 -11.21 -13.90 -4.37
C SER A 215 -12.06 -14.48 -3.26
N GLU A 216 -11.80 -15.74 -2.90
CA GLU A 216 -12.55 -16.43 -1.84
C GLU A 216 -12.08 -16.02 -0.44
N HIS A 217 -10.80 -15.66 -0.27
CA HIS A 217 -10.24 -15.30 1.04
C HIS A 217 -10.92 -14.10 1.70
N VAL A 218 -11.57 -13.22 0.93
CA VAL A 218 -12.34 -12.09 1.48
C VAL A 218 -13.64 -12.52 2.17
N LEU A 219 -14.08 -13.76 1.96
CA LEU A 219 -15.22 -14.38 2.63
C LEU A 219 -14.82 -15.18 3.86
N GLU A 220 -13.52 -15.36 4.06
CA GLU A 220 -12.98 -16.14 5.16
C GLU A 220 -12.47 -15.23 6.27
N SER A 221 -12.44 -15.76 7.48
CA SER A 221 -11.78 -15.13 8.61
C SER A 221 -10.80 -16.16 9.15
N ALA A 222 -9.65 -16.29 8.48
CA ALA A 222 -8.56 -17.12 8.97
C ALA A 222 -7.91 -16.43 10.18
N LEU A 223 -7.89 -17.13 11.32
CA LEU A 223 -7.06 -16.83 12.49
C LEU A 223 -5.84 -17.75 12.46
#